data_AF-A0A1S9M0Q6-F1
#
_entry.id   AF-A0A1S9M0Q6-F1
#
_cell.length_a   1.000
_cell.length_b   1.000
_cell.length_c   1.000
_cell.angle_alpha   90.00
_cell.angle_beta   90.00
_cell.angle_gamma   90.00
#
_symmetry.space_group_name_H-M   'P 1'
#
loop_
_entity.id
_entity.type
_entity.pdbx_description
1 polymer ?
#
loop_
_entity_poly.entity_id
_entity_poly.type
_entity_poly.pdbx_seq_one_letter_code
_entity_poly.pdbx_strand_id
1 'polypeptide(L)'
;MFMRLSNNFILRKVVLISYFLSLAIFIDLFSKFLTPFLFLPLGGQIFKFSLIIFCLSGIYNNFLTHLLICGLYAVFHLIKSYNFLLSLNQLFLFTRIQLFLSCIFDYILPDLLLSLVGVFINKKKFIVDNKKNIFLGLLLVYFLRSCCFFISSYWVYAHMQLSLVNVWYNWLFNLLHFKNLNEKIWLICFTYCFIVFIFNFIFCNILLFLILSKITSFFDKYL
;
A
#
# COMPACT_ATOMS: atom_id res chain seq x y z
N MET A 1 21.95 26.74 -24.65
CA MET A 1 22.39 26.37 -23.28
C MET A 1 21.22 26.03 -22.35
N PHE A 2 20.15 26.86 -22.32
CA PHE A 2 18.92 26.57 -21.55
C PHE A 2 18.23 25.25 -21.92
N MET A 3 18.09 24.91 -23.22
CA MET A 3 17.54 23.61 -23.65
C MET A 3 18.39 22.41 -23.17
N ARG A 4 19.72 22.56 -23.08
CA ARG A 4 20.61 21.48 -22.60
C ARG A 4 20.44 21.27 -21.09
N LEU A 5 20.29 22.37 -20.34
CA LEU A 5 20.01 22.35 -18.90
C LEU A 5 18.61 21.81 -18.59
N SER A 6 17.57 22.19 -19.37
CA SER A 6 16.22 21.66 -19.19
C SER A 6 16.14 20.18 -19.53
N ASN A 7 16.82 19.73 -20.59
CA ASN A 7 16.87 18.32 -20.96
C ASN A 7 17.58 17.48 -19.89
N ASN A 8 18.65 17.99 -19.28
CA ASN A 8 19.32 17.32 -18.16
C ASN A 8 18.41 17.19 -16.93
N PHE A 9 17.56 18.18 -16.66
CA PHE A 9 16.61 18.14 -15.55
C PHE A 9 15.47 17.15 -15.79
N ILE A 10 14.92 17.12 -17.01
CA ILE A 10 13.90 16.15 -17.41
C ILE A 10 14.47 14.74 -17.35
N LEU A 11 15.66 14.51 -17.91
CA LEU A 11 16.33 13.22 -17.89
C LEU A 11 16.57 12.73 -16.45
N ARG A 12 17.05 13.60 -15.55
CA ARG A 12 17.22 13.27 -14.13
C ARG A 12 15.91 12.82 -13.47
N LYS A 13 14.80 13.49 -13.77
CA LYS A 13 13.47 13.10 -13.26
C LYS A 13 13.05 11.74 -13.79
N VAL A 14 13.21 11.48 -15.09
CA VAL A 14 12.88 10.19 -15.69
C VAL A 14 13.70 9.07 -15.05
N VAL A 15 15.02 9.27 -14.89
CA VAL A 15 15.91 8.30 -14.24
C VAL A 15 15.48 8.01 -12.80
N LEU A 16 15.12 9.04 -12.01
CA LEU A 16 14.64 8.85 -10.64
C LEU A 16 13.31 8.08 -10.58
N ILE A 17 12.36 8.41 -11.46
CA ILE A 17 11.09 7.69 -11.59
C ILE A 17 11.35 6.22 -11.91
N SER A 18 12.16 5.96 -12.94
CA SER A 18 12.51 4.60 -13.37
C SER A 18 13.23 3.83 -12.27
N TYR A 19 14.12 4.46 -11.51
CA TYR A 19 14.83 3.85 -10.40
C TYR A 19 13.87 3.39 -9.30
N PHE A 20 13.03 4.28 -8.77
CA PHE A 20 12.08 3.92 -7.71
C PHE A 20 11.06 2.88 -8.18
N LEU A 21 10.55 3.02 -9.41
CA LEU A 21 9.58 2.09 -9.99
C LEU A 21 10.19 0.69 -10.16
N SER A 22 11.38 0.58 -10.76
CA SER A 22 12.06 -0.70 -10.98
C SER A 22 12.44 -1.38 -9.67
N LEU A 23 12.94 -0.62 -8.68
CA LEU A 23 13.25 -1.13 -7.36
C LEU A 23 11.99 -1.68 -6.66
N ALA A 24 10.87 -0.95 -6.73
CA ALA A 24 9.62 -1.38 -6.12
C ALA A 24 9.06 -2.65 -6.78
N ILE A 25 9.08 -2.72 -8.11
CA ILE A 25 8.67 -3.90 -8.89
C ILE A 25 9.54 -5.10 -8.53
N PHE A 26 10.86 -4.92 -8.51
CA PHE A 26 11.81 -5.97 -8.17
C PHE A 26 11.49 -6.54 -6.78
N ILE A 27 11.41 -5.69 -5.75
CA ILE A 27 11.08 -6.15 -4.39
C ILE A 27 9.70 -6.84 -4.32
N ASP A 28 8.68 -6.32 -5.01
CA ASP A 28 7.34 -6.93 -4.99
C ASP A 28 7.30 -8.31 -5.66
N LEU A 29 8.15 -8.56 -6.68
CA LEU A 29 8.31 -9.88 -7.28
C LEU A 29 8.98 -10.88 -6.32
N PHE A 30 9.98 -10.43 -5.54
CA PHE A 30 10.65 -11.27 -4.54
C PHE A 30 9.92 -11.36 -3.19
N SER A 31 8.82 -10.64 -3.00
CA SER A 31 8.06 -10.59 -1.74
C SER A 31 7.65 -11.97 -1.21
N LYS A 32 7.29 -12.91 -2.10
CA LYS A 32 6.91 -14.29 -1.71
C LYS A 32 8.05 -15.04 -1.02
N PHE A 33 9.30 -14.77 -1.39
CA PHE A 33 10.48 -15.38 -0.77
C PHE A 33 10.87 -14.67 0.53
N LEU A 34 10.67 -13.36 0.60
CA LEU A 34 11.09 -12.54 1.75
C LEU A 34 10.13 -12.65 2.94
N THR A 35 8.82 -12.84 2.71
CA THR A 35 7.81 -12.84 3.77
C THR A 35 6.80 -13.99 3.66
N PRO A 36 7.24 -15.26 3.63
CA PRO A 36 6.35 -16.43 3.50
C PRO A 36 5.34 -16.58 4.65
N PHE A 37 5.61 -15.98 5.82
CA PHE A 37 4.76 -16.07 7.00
C PHE A 37 3.77 -14.91 7.15
N LEU A 38 3.81 -13.91 6.27
CA LEU A 38 2.95 -12.72 6.32
C LEU A 38 1.86 -12.77 5.23
N PHE A 39 1.28 -13.94 5.02
CA PHE A 39 0.14 -14.12 4.12
C PHE A 39 -1.17 -14.27 4.90
N LEU A 40 -2.21 -13.68 4.34
CA LEU A 40 -3.57 -13.79 4.82
C LEU A 40 -4.25 -15.00 4.16
N PRO A 41 -5.22 -15.64 4.83
CA PRO A 41 -5.87 -16.86 4.36
C PRO A 41 -6.58 -16.72 3.00
N LEU A 42 -6.91 -15.50 2.57
CA LEU A 42 -7.54 -15.21 1.27
C LEU A 42 -6.54 -14.79 0.18
N GLY A 43 -5.24 -15.02 0.36
CA GLY A 43 -4.23 -14.76 -0.67
C GLY A 43 -3.66 -13.33 -0.70
N GLY A 44 -3.91 -12.52 0.33
CA GLY A 44 -3.28 -11.21 0.52
C GLY A 44 -1.97 -11.29 1.30
N GLN A 45 -1.09 -10.30 1.18
CA GLN A 45 0.06 -10.14 2.07
C GLN A 45 -0.26 -9.12 3.17
N ILE A 46 0.06 -9.44 4.42
CA ILE A 46 -0.07 -8.53 5.56
C ILE A 46 0.88 -7.34 5.39
N PHE A 47 2.09 -7.59 4.88
CA PHE A 47 3.13 -6.58 4.73
C PHE A 47 3.89 -6.74 3.41
N LYS A 48 4.24 -5.61 2.79
CA LYS A 48 5.06 -5.57 1.57
C LYS A 48 6.25 -4.63 1.74
N PHE A 49 7.46 -5.13 1.51
CA PHE A 49 8.68 -4.30 1.51
C PHE A 49 8.66 -3.21 0.43
N SER A 50 7.94 -3.41 -0.68
CA SER A 50 7.76 -2.40 -1.72
C SER A 50 7.10 -1.12 -1.19
N LEU A 51 6.27 -1.19 -0.14
CA LEU A 51 5.67 -0.02 0.52
C LEU A 51 6.74 0.94 1.07
N ILE A 52 7.85 0.43 1.59
CA ILE A 52 8.94 1.25 2.13
C ILE A 52 9.58 2.05 0.99
N ILE A 53 9.77 1.42 -0.16
CA ILE A 53 10.31 2.10 -1.36
C ILE A 53 9.39 3.24 -1.78
N PHE A 54 8.08 3.01 -1.82
CA PHE A 54 7.12 4.08 -2.14
C PHE A 54 7.18 5.22 -1.12
N CYS A 55 7.21 4.90 0.17
CA CYS A 55 7.35 5.91 1.22
C CYS A 55 8.63 6.74 1.06
N LEU A 56 9.77 6.09 0.81
CA LEU A 56 11.03 6.78 0.50
C LEU A 56 10.90 7.64 -0.75
N SER A 57 10.28 7.11 -1.81
CA SER A 57 10.08 7.86 -3.06
C SER A 57 9.24 9.13 -2.84
N GLY A 58 8.25 9.11 -1.94
CA GLY A 58 7.50 10.30 -1.52
C GLY A 58 8.30 11.26 -0.67
N ILE A 59 9.19 10.74 0.18
CA ILE A 59 10.09 11.56 0.97
C ILE A 59 11.08 12.32 0.09
N TYR A 60 11.57 11.71 -0.97
CA TYR A 60 12.55 12.34 -1.85
C TYR A 60 11.92 13.16 -2.98
N ASN A 61 10.82 12.71 -3.58
CA ASN A 61 10.20 13.38 -4.73
C ASN A 61 9.02 14.29 -4.34
N ASN A 62 8.67 15.25 -5.20
CA ASN A 62 7.45 16.03 -5.03
C ASN A 62 6.21 15.17 -5.28
N PHE A 63 5.06 15.61 -4.77
CA PHE A 63 3.77 14.92 -4.91
C PHE A 63 3.49 14.43 -6.35
N LEU A 64 3.61 15.31 -7.35
CA LEU A 64 3.32 14.96 -8.74
C LEU A 64 4.23 13.85 -9.29
N THR A 65 5.52 13.90 -8.99
CA THR A 65 6.47 12.86 -9.42
C THR A 65 6.18 11.54 -8.71
N HIS A 66 5.86 11.58 -7.41
CA HIS A 66 5.51 10.40 -6.64
C HIS A 66 4.18 9.80 -7.13
N LEU A 67 3.18 10.64 -7.43
CA LEU A 67 1.90 10.21 -8.01
C LEU A 67 2.10 9.46 -9.32
N LEU A 68 3.00 9.93 -10.18
CA LEU A 68 3.33 9.25 -11.43
C LEU A 68 3.99 7.88 -11.16
N ILE A 69 4.93 7.79 -10.21
CA ILE A 69 5.53 6.51 -9.79
C ILE A 69 4.46 5.54 -9.29
N CYS A 70 3.57 6.00 -8.40
CA CYS A 70 2.45 5.21 -7.89
C CYS A 70 1.47 4.78 -8.98
N GLY A 71 1.15 5.66 -9.94
CA GLY A 71 0.25 5.37 -11.04
C GLY A 71 0.82 4.31 -11.98
N LEU A 72 2.09 4.42 -12.36
CA LEU A 72 2.76 3.39 -13.17
C LEU A 72 2.84 2.06 -12.42
N TYR A 73 3.10 2.09 -11.12
CA TYR A 73 3.10 0.88 -10.31
C TYR A 73 1.70 0.26 -10.19
N ALA A 74 0.64 1.05 -10.03
CA ALA A 74 -0.73 0.55 -9.97
C ALA A 74 -1.09 -0.22 -11.24
N VAL A 75 -0.67 0.25 -12.42
CA VAL A 75 -0.81 -0.47 -13.69
C VAL A 75 -0.07 -1.80 -13.66
N PHE A 76 1.19 -1.82 -13.22
CA PHE A 76 1.95 -3.06 -13.05
C PHE A 76 1.26 -4.04 -12.08
N HIS A 77 0.79 -3.54 -10.94
CA HIS A 77 0.17 -4.34 -9.89
C HIS A 77 -1.16 -4.93 -10.35
N LEU A 78 -1.95 -4.19 -11.13
CA LEU A 78 -3.14 -4.71 -11.83
C LEU A 78 -2.79 -5.83 -12.80
N ILE A 79 -1.79 -5.64 -13.68
CA ILE A 79 -1.38 -6.67 -14.66
C ILE A 79 -0.95 -7.95 -13.95
N LYS A 80 -0.11 -7.82 -12.91
CA LYS A 80 0.36 -8.94 -12.10
C LYS A 80 -0.80 -9.68 -11.43
N SER A 81 -1.77 -8.93 -10.90
CA SER A 81 -2.89 -9.49 -10.14
C SER A 81 -3.95 -10.11 -11.04
N TYR A 82 -4.18 -9.56 -12.23
CA TYR A 82 -5.04 -10.15 -13.25
C TYR A 82 -4.56 -11.55 -13.64
N ASN A 83 -3.25 -11.72 -13.88
CA ASN A 83 -2.65 -13.02 -14.17
C ASN A 83 -2.82 -14.02 -13.02
N PHE A 84 -2.73 -13.54 -11.78
CA PHE A 84 -2.95 -14.37 -10.59
C PHE A 84 -4.43 -14.80 -10.46
N LEU A 85 -5.38 -13.88 -10.64
CA LEU A 85 -6.81 -14.18 -10.56
C LEU A 85 -7.26 -15.13 -11.69
N LEU A 86 -6.68 -15.02 -12.89
CA LEU A 86 -6.86 -15.99 -13.97
C LEU A 86 -6.39 -17.39 -13.53
N SER A 87 -5.20 -17.49 -12.93
CA SER A 87 -4.63 -18.79 -12.53
C SER A 87 -5.44 -19.51 -11.45
N LEU A 88 -6.22 -18.77 -10.64
CA LEU A 88 -7.06 -19.32 -9.58
C LEU A 88 -8.52 -19.55 -10.02
N ASN A 89 -8.87 -19.31 -11.29
CA ASN A 89 -10.24 -19.30 -11.80
C ASN A 89 -11.22 -18.38 -11.01
N GLN A 90 -10.71 -17.51 -10.14
CA GLN A 90 -11.53 -16.64 -9.29
C GLN A 90 -12.24 -15.54 -10.09
N LEU A 91 -11.68 -15.14 -11.24
CA LEU A 91 -12.34 -14.18 -12.15
C LEU A 91 -13.73 -14.64 -12.61
N PHE A 92 -13.95 -15.96 -12.72
CA PHE A 92 -15.23 -16.51 -13.17
C PHE A 92 -16.28 -16.55 -12.06
N LEU A 93 -15.88 -16.39 -10.79
CA LEU A 93 -16.79 -16.37 -9.64
C LEU A 93 -17.29 -14.96 -9.31
N PHE A 94 -16.56 -13.92 -9.72
CA PHE A 94 -16.94 -12.54 -9.47
C PHE A 94 -17.85 -11.97 -10.55
N THR A 95 -18.85 -11.19 -10.12
CA THR A 95 -19.64 -10.37 -11.03
C THR A 95 -18.78 -9.23 -11.60
N ARG A 96 -19.19 -8.66 -12.75
CA ARG A 96 -18.49 -7.50 -13.36
C ARG A 96 -18.34 -6.32 -12.39
N ILE A 97 -19.35 -6.07 -11.56
CA ILE A 97 -19.34 -4.99 -10.56
C ILE A 97 -18.30 -5.29 -9.48
N GLN A 98 -18.25 -6.52 -8.97
CA GLN A 98 -17.26 -6.95 -7.98
C GLN A 98 -15.83 -6.86 -8.51
N LEU A 99 -15.60 -7.28 -9.76
CA LEU A 99 -14.31 -7.12 -10.43
C LEU A 99 -13.90 -5.66 -10.53
N PHE A 100 -14.81 -4.78 -10.96
CA PHE A 100 -14.55 -3.35 -11.05
C PHE A 100 -14.21 -2.73 -9.68
N LEU A 101 -14.98 -3.07 -8.65
CA LEU A 101 -14.73 -2.62 -7.28
C LEU A 101 -13.37 -3.12 -6.77
N SER A 102 -13.02 -4.38 -7.00
CA SER A 102 -11.71 -4.92 -6.65
C SER A 102 -10.58 -4.19 -7.37
N CYS A 103 -10.68 -3.97 -8.70
CA CYS A 103 -9.69 -3.22 -9.47
C CYS A 103 -9.41 -1.84 -8.85
N ILE A 104 -10.46 -1.11 -8.46
CA ILE A 104 -10.32 0.22 -7.88
C ILE A 104 -9.79 0.16 -6.45
N PHE A 105 -10.44 -0.61 -5.58
CA PHE A 105 -10.23 -0.54 -4.14
C PHE A 105 -9.13 -1.47 -3.60
N ASP A 106 -8.70 -2.48 -4.35
CA ASP A 106 -7.56 -3.34 -3.98
C ASP A 106 -6.24 -2.87 -4.62
N TYR A 107 -6.30 -2.27 -5.81
CA TYR A 107 -5.11 -1.99 -6.61
C TYR A 107 -4.92 -0.50 -6.91
N ILE A 108 -5.82 0.14 -7.66
CA ILE A 108 -5.59 1.50 -8.16
C ILE A 108 -5.56 2.53 -7.03
N LEU A 109 -6.66 2.67 -6.31
CA LEU A 109 -6.84 3.74 -5.34
C LEU A 109 -5.87 3.60 -4.15
N PRO A 110 -5.68 2.42 -3.54
CA PRO A 110 -4.70 2.26 -2.47
C PRO A 110 -3.30 2.69 -2.90
N ASP A 111 -2.84 2.28 -4.08
CA ASP A 111 -1.48 2.57 -4.55
C ASP A 111 -1.30 4.04 -4.88
N LEU A 112 -2.31 4.70 -5.46
CA LEU A 112 -2.30 6.15 -5.66
C LEU A 112 -2.27 6.93 -4.34
N LEU A 113 -2.97 6.46 -3.29
CA LEU A 113 -2.98 7.13 -1.99
C LEU A 113 -1.60 7.24 -1.34
N LEU A 114 -0.64 6.36 -1.67
CA LEU A 114 0.75 6.47 -1.20
C LEU A 114 1.41 7.78 -1.62
N SER A 115 0.99 8.36 -2.74
CA SER A 115 1.52 9.64 -3.23
C SER A 115 1.35 10.78 -2.22
N LEU A 116 0.31 10.73 -1.38
CA LEU A 116 0.01 11.75 -0.37
C LEU A 116 1.13 11.91 0.67
N VAL A 117 1.98 10.89 0.89
CA VAL A 117 3.16 11.03 1.75
C VAL A 117 4.02 12.24 1.32
N GLY A 118 4.13 12.49 0.01
CA GLY A 118 4.91 13.61 -0.53
C GLY A 118 4.32 15.00 -0.22
N VAL A 119 3.04 15.10 0.16
CA VAL A 119 2.37 16.37 0.51
C VAL A 119 2.77 16.84 1.90
N PHE A 120 2.98 15.91 2.83
CA PHE A 120 3.28 16.23 4.23
C PHE A 120 4.73 16.69 4.46
N ILE A 121 5.58 16.63 3.43
CA ILE A 121 7.02 16.80 3.60
C ILE A 121 7.44 18.19 3.15
N ASN A 122 7.96 18.96 4.11
CA ASN A 122 8.54 20.26 3.78
C ASN A 122 9.95 20.06 3.22
N LYS A 123 10.06 20.13 1.88
CA LYS A 123 11.32 19.97 1.15
C LYS A 123 12.41 20.99 1.50
N LYS A 124 12.06 22.10 2.16
CA LYS A 124 13.03 23.13 2.59
C LYS A 124 13.68 22.84 3.94
N LYS A 125 13.18 21.84 4.68
CA LYS A 125 13.70 21.45 6.00
C LYS A 125 14.42 20.11 5.91
N PHE A 126 15.42 19.93 6.76
CA PHE A 126 16.08 18.64 6.91
C PHE A 126 15.07 17.55 7.27
N ILE A 127 15.37 16.32 6.85
CA ILE A 127 14.48 15.17 7.08
C ILE A 127 14.27 14.94 8.59
N VAL A 128 15.28 15.23 9.41
CA VAL A 128 15.23 15.09 10.89
C VAL A 128 14.10 15.95 11.49
N ASP A 129 13.90 17.15 10.97
CA ASP A 129 12.86 18.09 11.43
C ASP A 129 11.47 17.72 10.89
N ASN A 130 11.40 16.94 9.82
CA ASN A 130 10.15 16.50 9.19
C ASN A 130 9.58 15.19 9.77
N LYS A 131 10.26 14.52 10.72
CA LYS A 131 9.86 13.19 11.24
C LYS A 131 8.39 13.12 11.68
N LYS A 132 7.90 14.13 12.40
CA LYS A 132 6.49 14.19 12.85
C LYS A 132 5.52 14.25 11.67
N ASN A 133 5.83 15.04 10.65
CA ASN A 133 4.98 15.15 9.47
C ASN A 133 5.02 13.89 8.61
N ILE A 134 6.19 13.24 8.50
CA ILE A 134 6.32 11.93 7.83
C ILE A 134 5.42 10.91 8.53
N PHE A 135 5.50 10.82 9.87
CA PHE A 135 4.66 9.91 10.65
C PHE A 135 3.16 10.17 10.45
N LEU A 136 2.73 11.44 10.53
CA LEU A 136 1.33 11.82 10.31
C LEU A 136 0.86 11.51 8.88
N GLY A 137 1.71 11.79 7.88
CA GLY A 137 1.42 11.47 6.48
C GLY A 137 1.25 9.97 6.26
N LEU A 138 2.13 9.15 6.85
CA LEU A 138 1.99 7.70 6.82
C LEU A 138 0.71 7.24 7.51
N LEU A 139 0.40 7.77 8.69
CA LEU A 139 -0.82 7.40 9.43
C LEU A 139 -2.07 7.63 8.58
N LEU A 140 -2.18 8.82 7.98
CA LEU A 140 -3.31 9.16 7.11
C LEU A 140 -3.38 8.23 5.90
N VAL A 141 -2.25 8.01 5.21
CA VAL A 141 -2.19 7.18 4.01
C VAL A 141 -2.57 5.73 4.30
N TYR A 142 -2.03 5.14 5.37
CA TYR A 142 -2.38 3.78 5.74
C TYR A 142 -3.83 3.67 6.20
N PHE A 143 -4.37 4.69 6.88
CA PHE A 143 -5.78 4.73 7.25
C PHE A 143 -6.68 4.74 6.01
N LEU A 144 -6.42 5.64 5.06
CA LEU A 144 -7.19 5.72 3.81
C LEU A 144 -7.07 4.44 2.96
N ARG A 145 -5.87 3.84 2.89
CA ARG A 145 -5.68 2.54 2.25
C ARG A 145 -6.50 1.44 2.92
N SER A 146 -6.52 1.41 4.25
CA SER A 146 -7.34 0.46 5.00
C SER A 146 -8.83 0.65 4.74
N CYS A 147 -9.30 1.89 4.62
CA CYS A 147 -10.69 2.16 4.20
C CYS A 147 -11.00 1.60 2.81
N CYS A 148 -10.07 1.71 1.86
CA CYS A 148 -10.23 1.12 0.53
C CYS A 148 -10.35 -0.41 0.62
N PHE A 149 -9.43 -1.06 1.33
CA PHE A 149 -9.45 -2.50 1.53
C PHE A 149 -10.71 -2.95 2.28
N PHE A 150 -11.21 -2.17 3.23
CA PHE A 150 -12.45 -2.44 3.92
C PHE A 150 -13.65 -2.42 2.98
N ILE A 151 -13.75 -1.41 2.10
CA ILE A 151 -14.82 -1.34 1.09
C ILE A 151 -14.79 -2.58 0.19
N SER A 152 -13.60 -2.95 -0.31
CA SER A 152 -13.45 -4.15 -1.15
C SER A 152 -13.77 -5.44 -0.38
N SER A 153 -13.23 -5.58 0.84
CA SER A 153 -13.49 -6.69 1.76
C SER A 153 -14.99 -6.92 1.97
N TYR A 154 -15.74 -5.85 2.23
CA TYR A 154 -17.17 -5.92 2.51
C TYR A 154 -18.02 -6.17 1.25
N TRP A 155 -17.75 -5.47 0.15
CA TRP A 155 -18.60 -5.54 -1.05
C TRP A 155 -18.23 -6.66 -2.03
N VAL A 156 -16.96 -7.08 -2.04
CA VAL A 156 -16.44 -8.11 -2.96
C VAL A 156 -16.26 -9.44 -2.23
N TYR A 157 -15.58 -9.42 -1.08
CA TYR A 157 -15.08 -10.65 -0.44
C TYR A 157 -15.89 -11.14 0.78
N ALA A 158 -16.98 -10.46 1.15
CA ALA A 158 -17.73 -10.78 2.38
C ALA A 158 -18.15 -12.25 2.48
N HIS A 159 -18.62 -12.83 1.37
CA HIS A 159 -19.04 -14.23 1.31
C HIS A 159 -17.89 -15.21 1.57
N MET A 160 -16.69 -14.92 1.05
CA MET A 160 -15.50 -15.73 1.30
C MET A 160 -15.04 -15.61 2.75
N GLN A 161 -15.15 -14.42 3.35
CA GLN A 161 -14.72 -14.17 4.73
C GLN A 161 -15.60 -14.86 5.77
N LEU A 162 -16.90 -15.02 5.49
CA LEU A 162 -17.80 -15.80 6.35
C LEU A 162 -17.34 -17.25 6.52
N SER A 163 -16.78 -17.86 5.48
CA SER A 163 -16.24 -19.22 5.57
C SER A 163 -14.98 -19.35 6.43
N LEU A 164 -14.35 -18.24 6.80
CA LEU A 164 -13.16 -18.19 7.64
C LEU A 164 -13.47 -17.87 9.11
N VAL A 165 -14.76 -17.79 9.47
CA VAL A 165 -15.19 -17.61 10.86
C VAL A 165 -14.70 -18.79 11.68
N ASN A 166 -13.81 -18.51 12.63
CA ASN A 166 -13.27 -19.48 13.56
C ASN A 166 -13.86 -19.28 14.97
N VAL A 167 -13.40 -20.10 15.91
CA VAL A 167 -13.85 -20.08 17.32
C VAL A 167 -13.70 -18.70 17.96
N TRP A 168 -12.67 -17.93 17.58
CA TRP A 168 -12.41 -16.59 18.11
C TRP A 168 -13.48 -15.58 17.68
N TYR A 169 -13.89 -15.61 16.41
CA TYR A 169 -14.99 -14.76 15.93
C TYR A 169 -16.31 -15.13 16.59
N ASN A 170 -16.59 -16.42 16.77
CA ASN A 170 -17.79 -16.86 17.48
C ASN A 170 -17.82 -16.38 18.95
N TRP A 171 -16.69 -16.41 19.64
CA TRP A 171 -16.57 -15.88 21.00
C TRP A 171 -16.82 -14.37 21.04
N LEU A 172 -16.22 -13.60 20.12
CA LEU A 172 -16.44 -12.16 19.99
C LEU A 172 -17.89 -11.80 19.67
N PHE A 173 -18.54 -12.52 18.74
CA PHE A 173 -19.95 -12.30 18.40
C PHE A 173 -20.87 -12.55 19.60
N ASN A 174 -20.58 -13.58 20.38
CA ASN A 174 -21.35 -13.90 21.59
C ASN A 174 -21.16 -12.85 22.68
N LEU A 175 -19.92 -12.36 22.87
CA LEU A 175 -19.60 -11.34 23.87
C LEU A 175 -20.20 -9.97 23.53
N LEU A 176 -20.23 -9.60 22.25
CA LEU A 176 -20.77 -8.32 21.77
C LEU A 176 -22.26 -8.38 21.39
N HIS A 177 -22.92 -9.53 21.60
CA HIS A 177 -24.31 -9.77 21.25
C HIS A 177 -24.69 -9.43 19.80
N PHE A 178 -23.76 -9.58 18.86
CA PHE A 178 -24.05 -9.41 17.43
C PHE A 178 -24.93 -10.56 16.92
N LYS A 179 -26.21 -10.28 16.72
CA LYS A 179 -27.19 -11.27 16.23
C LYS A 179 -27.39 -11.18 14.72
N ASN A 180 -27.18 -10.00 14.12
CA ASN A 180 -27.39 -9.79 12.69
C ASN A 180 -26.19 -10.29 11.86
N LEU A 181 -26.46 -11.00 10.76
CA LEU A 181 -25.42 -11.49 9.84
C LEU A 181 -24.59 -10.32 9.29
N ASN A 182 -25.23 -9.19 8.96
CA ASN A 182 -24.55 -8.04 8.38
C ASN A 182 -23.58 -7.39 9.37
N GLU A 183 -23.91 -7.35 10.65
CA GLU A 183 -23.03 -6.86 11.72
C GLU A 183 -21.82 -7.77 11.89
N LYS A 184 -22.02 -9.09 11.80
CA LYS A 184 -20.93 -10.08 11.87
C LYS A 184 -19.95 -9.93 10.72
N ILE A 185 -20.47 -9.82 9.48
CA ILE A 185 -19.64 -9.59 8.29
C ILE A 185 -18.84 -8.30 8.43
N TRP A 186 -19.52 -7.21 8.82
CA TRP A 186 -18.89 -5.91 9.00
C TRP A 186 -17.74 -5.99 10.00
N LEU A 187 -17.95 -6.66 11.15
CA LEU A 187 -16.93 -6.82 12.17
C LEU A 187 -15.72 -7.63 11.64
N ILE A 188 -15.95 -8.73 10.92
CA ILE A 188 -14.87 -9.55 10.34
C ILE A 188 -14.04 -8.73 9.35
N CYS A 189 -14.70 -8.03 8.42
CA CYS A 189 -14.02 -7.17 7.45
C CYS A 189 -13.21 -6.09 8.16
N PHE A 190 -13.78 -5.49 9.20
CA PHE A 190 -13.16 -4.42 9.96
C PHE A 190 -11.92 -4.92 10.70
N THR A 191 -12.04 -5.99 11.48
CA THR A 191 -10.92 -6.56 12.24
C THR A 191 -9.80 -7.01 11.31
N TYR A 192 -10.15 -7.65 10.18
CA TYR A 192 -9.18 -8.07 9.18
C TYR A 192 -8.37 -6.89 8.62
N CYS A 193 -9.05 -5.83 8.16
CA CYS A 193 -8.38 -4.66 7.60
C CYS A 193 -7.62 -3.87 8.68
N PHE A 194 -8.15 -3.81 9.89
CA PHE A 194 -7.52 -3.12 11.02
C PHE A 194 -6.21 -3.79 11.46
N ILE A 195 -6.16 -5.12 11.49
CA ILE A 195 -4.92 -5.86 11.75
C ILE A 195 -3.89 -5.54 10.66
N VAL A 196 -4.27 -5.62 9.38
CA VAL A 196 -3.38 -5.31 8.25
C VAL A 196 -2.87 -3.86 8.33
N PHE A 197 -3.72 -2.93 8.74
CA PHE A 197 -3.35 -1.54 8.98
C PHE A 197 -2.29 -1.41 10.09
N ILE A 198 -2.52 -2.00 11.27
CA ILE A 198 -1.59 -1.93 12.41
C ILE A 198 -0.23 -2.50 12.01
N PHE A 199 -0.21 -3.69 11.43
CA PHE A 199 1.04 -4.33 11.02
C PHE A 199 1.78 -3.49 9.98
N ASN A 200 1.11 -3.06 8.91
CA ASN A 200 1.75 -2.21 7.90
C ASN A 200 2.29 -0.92 8.48
N PHE A 201 1.50 -0.24 9.32
CA PHE A 201 1.88 1.02 9.93
C PHE A 201 3.11 0.85 10.82
N ILE A 202 3.10 -0.10 11.75
CA ILE A 202 4.20 -0.29 12.71
C ILE A 202 5.47 -0.72 11.97
N PHE A 203 5.41 -1.77 11.15
CA PHE A 203 6.60 -2.29 10.46
C PHE A 203 7.17 -1.30 9.44
N CYS A 204 6.33 -0.62 8.67
CA CYS A 204 6.83 0.40 7.73
C CYS A 204 7.49 1.55 8.48
N ASN A 205 6.91 2.06 9.57
CA ASN A 205 7.54 3.13 10.33
C ASN A 205 8.90 2.70 10.91
N ILE A 206 8.97 1.52 11.54
CA ILE A 206 10.24 1.01 12.10
C ILE A 206 11.30 0.92 11.01
N LEU A 207 11.01 0.23 9.91
CA LEU A 207 11.99 0.04 8.84
C LEU A 207 12.34 1.35 8.14
N LEU A 208 11.36 2.22 7.89
CA LEU A 208 11.59 3.50 7.25
C LEU A 208 12.50 4.39 8.10
N PHE A 209 12.26 4.51 9.40
CA PHE A 209 13.10 5.35 10.27
C PHE A 209 14.50 4.75 10.50
N LEU A 210 14.63 3.42 10.48
CA LEU A 210 15.93 2.75 10.47
C LEU A 210 16.73 3.04 9.20
N ILE A 211 16.06 3.06 8.04
CA ILE A 211 16.69 3.38 6.75
C ILE A 211 17.05 4.88 6.72
N LEU A 212 16.10 5.75 7.05
CA LEU A 212 16.32 7.20 7.04
C LEU A 212 17.47 7.59 7.96
N SER A 213 17.58 7.03 9.17
CA SER A 213 18.68 7.38 10.09
C SER A 213 20.08 7.07 9.53
N LYS A 214 20.20 6.07 8.65
CA LYS A 214 21.47 5.72 7.99
C LYS A 214 21.71 6.48 6.70
N ILE A 215 20.64 6.87 6.02
CA ILE A 215 20.67 7.38 4.64
C ILE A 215 20.57 8.91 4.57
N THR A 216 20.10 9.59 5.63
CA THR A 216 19.97 11.06 5.67
C THR A 216 21.27 11.78 5.34
N SER A 217 22.42 11.29 5.82
CA SER A 217 23.72 11.89 5.50
C SER A 217 24.12 11.77 4.03
N PHE A 218 23.66 10.73 3.33
CA PHE A 218 23.96 10.52 1.91
C PHE A 218 23.07 11.42 1.04
N PHE A 219 21.76 11.46 1.29
CA PHE A 219 20.84 12.19 0.41
C PHE A 219 20.78 13.69 0.67
N ASP A 220 21.02 14.16 1.90
CA ASP A 220 21.10 15.60 2.19
C ASP A 220 22.27 16.27 1.43
N LYS A 221 23.22 15.49 0.89
CA LYS A 221 24.34 15.98 0.07
C LYS A 221 24.01 16.13 -1.42
N TYR A 222 22.95 15.47 -1.91
CA TYR A 222 22.60 15.41 -3.35
C TYR A 222 21.23 16.02 -3.69
N LEU A 223 20.48 16.45 -2.66
CA LEU A 223 19.28 17.28 -2.74
C LEU A 223 19.65 18.76 -2.59
#